data_AF-A0A9C6XR86-F1
#
_entry.id   AF-A0A9C6XR86-F1
#
_cell.length_a   1.000
_cell.length_b   1.000
_cell.length_c   1.000
_cell.angle_alpha   90.00
_cell.angle_beta   90.00
_cell.angle_gamma   90.00
#
_symmetry.space_group_name_H-M   'P 1'
#
loop_
_entity.id
_entity.type
_entity.pdbx_description
1 polymer ?
#
loop_
_entity_poly.entity_id
_entity_poly.type
_entity_poly.pdbx_seq_one_letter_code
_entity_poly.pdbx_strand_id
1 'polypeptide(L)'
;MDRCTRLAMVRSFGGLRPVTVCSSEFVPMRRPRFFGGNLSSLTLGGRQKQSTSLILQDFLEPGRTALVKKLQTITTNPASQRCADGRRPVRQANGKESYLRLTELEVLFGYSRSWTDTGDLSLSARRQLIGRSFCVPVIASLLEELQILYKYYRWQCPSSRPVPKAATSRQLGAVVEVEKETGDPAWNGRWQRQRHRRGQRSNESAHTSRLRRMPRRTGVENLLYLC
;
A
#
# COMPACT_ATOMS: atom_id res chain seq x y z
N MET A 1 17.62 28.50 -0.93
CA MET A 1 16.14 28.50 -0.93
C MET A 1 15.66 27.92 0.38
N ASP A 2 15.12 28.76 1.25
CA ASP A 2 14.82 28.41 2.64
C ASP A 2 13.63 27.47 2.81
N ARG A 3 13.69 26.66 3.88
CA ARG A 3 12.65 25.70 4.28
C ARG A 3 11.28 26.35 4.50
N CYS A 4 11.23 27.65 4.75
CA CYS A 4 9.99 28.41 4.98
C CYS A 4 9.15 28.66 3.72
N THR A 5 9.76 28.73 2.53
CA THR A 5 9.02 29.17 1.32
C THR A 5 8.23 28.04 0.65
N ARG A 6 8.52 26.77 0.97
CA ARG A 6 7.80 25.61 0.41
C ARG A 6 6.49 25.28 1.16
N LEU A 7 6.36 25.75 2.40
CA LEU A 7 5.16 25.55 3.24
C LEU A 7 3.98 26.45 2.82
N ALA A 8 4.23 27.53 2.08
CA ALA A 8 3.19 28.46 1.66
C ALA A 8 2.31 27.95 0.49
N MET A 9 2.75 26.91 -0.23
CA MET A 9 2.10 26.51 -1.50
C MET A 9 1.02 25.44 -1.36
N VAL A 10 0.95 24.71 -0.24
CA VAL A 10 -0.17 23.79 0.03
C VAL A 10 -1.26 24.59 0.73
N ARG A 11 -1.97 25.39 -0.06
CA ARG A 11 -3.19 26.11 0.32
C ARG A 11 -4.09 25.15 1.08
N SER A 12 -4.55 25.53 2.27
CA SER A 12 -5.45 24.74 3.11
C SER A 12 -6.58 24.17 2.27
N PHE A 13 -6.51 22.88 1.95
CA PHE A 13 -7.46 22.24 1.06
C PHE A 13 -8.73 22.02 1.88
N GLY A 14 -9.82 22.72 1.54
CA GLY A 14 -11.06 22.70 2.32
C GLY A 14 -10.91 23.23 3.77
N GLY A 15 -9.93 24.11 4.03
CA GLY A 15 -9.67 24.66 5.36
C GLY A 15 -8.82 23.78 6.29
N LEU A 16 -8.40 22.60 5.84
CA LEU A 16 -7.58 21.68 6.63
C LEU A 16 -6.08 21.91 6.39
N ARG A 17 -5.29 21.82 7.46
CA ARG A 17 -3.82 21.96 7.40
C ARG A 17 -3.20 20.60 7.05
N PRO A 18 -2.27 20.53 6.08
CA PRO A 18 -1.62 19.28 5.72
C PRO A 18 -0.65 18.83 6.82
N VAL A 19 -0.63 17.53 7.10
CA VAL A 19 0.32 16.89 8.03
C VAL A 19 1.47 16.28 7.24
N THR A 20 2.70 16.42 7.75
CA THR A 20 3.88 15.77 7.16
C THR A 20 4.05 14.39 7.78
N VAL A 21 4.01 13.33 6.98
CA VAL A 21 4.29 11.97 7.42
C VAL A 21 5.52 11.45 6.68
N CYS A 22 6.47 10.87 7.42
CA CYS A 22 7.70 10.33 6.85
C CYS A 22 7.69 8.80 6.90
N SER A 23 7.98 8.17 5.76
CA SER A 23 8.09 6.71 5.67
C SER A 23 9.17 6.12 6.58
N SER A 24 10.12 6.92 7.08
CA SER A 24 11.20 6.46 7.97
C SER A 24 10.73 5.89 9.32
N GLU A 25 9.46 6.09 9.64
CA GLU A 25 8.77 5.52 10.80
C GLU A 25 8.42 4.04 10.60
N PHE A 26 8.20 3.65 9.34
CA PHE A 26 7.72 2.31 8.96
C PHE A 26 8.74 1.49 8.17
N VAL A 27 9.65 2.14 7.47
CA VAL A 27 10.62 1.50 6.57
C VAL A 27 12.00 2.18 6.71
N PRO A 28 13.11 1.49 6.39
CA PRO A 28 14.46 2.06 6.47
C PRO A 28 14.76 3.03 5.31
N MET A 29 13.85 3.95 5.01
CA MET A 29 13.96 4.95 3.94
C MET A 29 13.30 6.27 4.37
N ARG A 30 14.00 7.39 4.15
CA ARG A 30 13.45 8.73 4.37
C ARG A 30 12.61 9.16 3.17
N ARG A 31 11.31 9.41 3.37
CA ARG A 31 10.41 9.92 2.34
C ARG A 31 9.25 10.71 2.98
N PRO A 32 9.45 12.01 3.26
CA PRO A 32 8.38 12.85 3.81
C PRO A 32 7.39 13.24 2.71
N ARG A 33 6.09 13.12 3.03
CA ARG A 33 4.97 13.53 2.17
C ARG A 33 3.96 14.32 2.98
N PHE A 34 3.26 15.23 2.32
CA PHE A 34 2.15 15.98 2.90
C PHE A 34 0.85 15.23 2.65
N PHE A 35 0.06 15.05 3.70
CA PHE A 35 -1.26 14.44 3.64
C PHE A 35 -2.29 15.45 4.15
N GLY A 36 -3.33 15.68 3.36
CA GLY A 36 -4.48 16.51 3.74
C GLY A 36 -5.75 15.68 3.71
N GLY A 37 -6.60 15.83 4.73
CA GLY A 37 -7.85 15.10 4.84
C GLY A 37 -8.48 15.23 6.22
N ASN A 38 -9.65 14.63 6.37
CA ASN A 38 -10.47 14.67 7.59
C ASN A 38 -10.33 13.42 8.47
N LEU A 39 -9.30 12.60 8.23
CA LEU A 39 -8.99 11.45 9.09
C LEU A 39 -8.43 11.94 10.43
N SER A 40 -8.77 11.27 11.53
CA SER A 40 -8.22 11.61 12.86
C SER A 40 -6.70 11.46 12.92
N SER A 41 -6.14 10.55 12.14
CA SER A 41 -4.69 10.36 11.95
C SER A 41 -4.01 11.56 11.28
N LEU A 42 -4.80 12.42 10.62
CA LEU A 42 -4.36 13.62 9.90
C LEU A 42 -4.78 14.92 10.60
N THR A 43 -5.43 14.86 11.77
CA THR A 43 -5.69 16.05 12.59
C THR A 43 -4.52 16.34 13.53
N LEU A 44 -4.33 17.62 13.86
CA LEU A 44 -3.22 18.09 14.69
C LEU A 44 -3.21 17.37 16.05
N GLY A 45 -2.11 16.69 16.38
CA GLY A 45 -1.91 16.02 17.67
C GLY A 45 -2.46 14.59 17.76
N GLY A 46 -3.14 14.07 16.73
CA GLY A 46 -3.74 12.72 16.75
C GLY A 46 -2.79 11.56 16.46
N ARG A 47 -1.64 11.82 15.82
CA ARG A 47 -0.75 10.75 15.34
C ARG A 47 0.37 10.46 16.33
N GLN A 48 0.36 9.27 16.91
CA GLN A 48 1.51 8.72 17.64
C GLN A 48 2.58 8.25 16.63
N LYS A 49 3.84 8.64 16.87
CA LYS A 49 4.95 8.24 16.03
C LYS A 49 5.23 6.75 16.25
N GLN A 50 4.99 5.94 15.23
CA GLN A 50 5.39 4.54 15.26
C GLN A 50 6.89 4.48 15.00
N SER A 51 7.71 4.29 16.03
CA SER A 51 9.15 4.11 15.86
C SER A 51 9.47 2.63 15.75
N THR A 52 9.53 2.12 14.52
CA THR A 52 10.12 0.80 14.26
C THR A 52 11.59 0.95 13.88
N SER A 53 12.48 0.20 14.54
CA SER A 53 13.91 0.19 14.22
C SER A 53 14.21 -0.83 13.12
N LEU A 54 13.60 -0.67 11.95
CA LEU A 54 13.89 -1.54 10.81
C LEU A 54 15.23 -1.19 10.17
N ILE A 55 15.96 -2.21 9.74
CA ILE A 55 17.26 -2.09 9.10
C ILE A 55 17.11 -2.44 7.62
N LEU A 56 17.84 -1.75 6.74
CA LEU A 56 17.82 -2.03 5.31
C LEU A 56 18.12 -3.50 4.97
N GLN A 57 18.92 -4.17 5.79
CA GLN A 57 19.34 -5.56 5.58
C GLN A 57 18.17 -6.53 5.48
N ASP A 58 17.08 -6.30 6.22
CA ASP A 58 15.91 -7.18 6.27
C ASP A 58 15.12 -7.19 4.96
N PHE A 59 15.35 -6.19 4.10
CA PHE A 59 14.68 -6.01 2.82
C PHE A 59 15.52 -6.48 1.63
N LEU A 60 16.77 -6.92 1.86
CA LEU A 60 17.67 -7.38 0.81
C LEU A 60 17.48 -8.87 0.51
N GLU A 61 17.87 -9.27 -0.70
CA GLU A 61 17.91 -10.68 -1.06
C GLU A 61 19.11 -11.38 -0.38
N PRO A 62 19.04 -12.69 -0.09
CA PRO A 62 20.14 -13.41 0.52
C PRO A 62 21.43 -13.30 -0.31
N GLY A 63 22.58 -13.25 0.36
CA GLY A 63 23.89 -13.06 -0.27
C GLY A 63 24.23 -11.61 -0.64
N ARG A 64 23.45 -10.63 -0.17
CA ARG A 64 23.73 -9.19 -0.28
C ARG A 64 23.80 -8.55 1.09
N THR A 65 24.69 -7.57 1.25
CA THR A 65 24.93 -6.88 2.52
C THR A 65 24.68 -5.38 2.37
N ALA A 66 23.88 -4.82 3.27
CA ALA A 66 23.60 -3.41 3.34
C ALA A 66 24.82 -2.65 3.92
N LEU A 67 25.26 -1.61 3.23
CA LEU A 67 26.32 -0.71 3.71
C LEU A 67 25.76 0.44 4.55
N VAL A 68 24.46 0.69 4.44
CA VAL A 68 23.75 1.76 5.16
C VAL A 68 22.55 1.20 5.91
N LYS A 69 22.28 1.75 7.09
CA LYS A 69 21.11 1.37 7.89
C LYS A 69 19.80 1.90 7.29
N LYS A 70 19.82 3.14 6.78
CA LYS A 70 18.66 3.84 6.21
C LYS A 70 19.03 4.51 4.90
N LEU A 71 18.11 4.45 3.93
CA LEU A 71 18.23 5.11 2.64
C LEU A 71 17.69 6.55 2.68
N GLN A 72 18.23 7.39 1.80
CA GLN A 72 17.61 8.67 1.44
C GLN A 72 16.39 8.45 0.52
N THR A 73 15.73 9.55 0.15
CA THR A 73 14.53 9.49 -0.68
C THR A 73 14.80 8.87 -2.05
N ILE A 74 14.17 7.73 -2.29
CA ILE A 74 14.20 7.06 -3.58
C ILE A 74 13.27 7.79 -4.55
N THR A 75 13.80 8.11 -5.73
CA THR A 75 13.10 8.79 -6.82
C THR A 75 13.09 7.93 -8.08
N THR A 76 12.60 8.50 -9.17
CA THR A 76 12.64 7.87 -10.50
C THR A 76 14.07 7.64 -11.00
N ASN A 77 15.07 8.40 -10.53
CA ASN A 77 16.46 8.26 -10.95
C ASN A 77 17.17 7.14 -10.16
N PRO A 78 17.85 6.17 -10.80
CA PRO A 78 18.68 5.17 -10.12
C PRO A 78 19.71 5.77 -9.17
N ALA A 79 20.33 6.88 -9.54
CA ALA A 79 21.37 7.55 -8.77
C ALA A 79 20.88 8.10 -7.42
N SER A 80 19.57 8.23 -7.19
CA SER A 80 19.02 8.70 -5.91
C SER A 80 19.26 7.73 -4.75
N GLN A 81 19.74 6.52 -5.04
CA GLN A 81 20.15 5.55 -4.03
C GLN A 81 21.58 5.74 -3.54
N ARG A 82 22.38 6.60 -4.19
CA ARG A 82 23.75 6.86 -3.76
C ARG A 82 23.76 7.42 -2.34
N CYS A 83 24.73 6.97 -1.56
CA CYS A 83 24.99 7.50 -0.23
C CYS A 83 25.58 8.91 -0.35
N ALA A 84 25.66 9.64 0.77
CA ALA A 84 26.32 10.95 0.81
C ALA A 84 27.77 10.86 0.29
N ASP A 85 28.45 9.76 0.58
CA ASP A 85 29.83 9.48 0.15
C ASP A 85 29.93 9.01 -1.32
N GLY A 86 28.85 9.09 -2.10
CA GLY A 86 28.81 8.69 -3.51
C GLY A 86 28.78 7.18 -3.79
N ARG A 87 29.05 6.36 -2.76
CA ARG A 87 29.00 4.89 -2.78
C ARG A 87 27.59 4.34 -3.01
N ARG A 88 27.51 3.12 -3.53
CA ARG A 88 26.22 2.43 -3.69
C ARG A 88 25.85 1.76 -2.35
N PRO A 89 24.56 1.66 -2.00
CA PRO A 89 24.14 1.29 -0.65
C PRO A 89 24.26 -0.20 -0.33
N VAL A 90 24.52 -1.07 -1.32
CA VAL A 90 24.55 -2.53 -1.14
C VAL A 90 25.85 -3.11 -1.70
N ARG A 91 26.44 -4.05 -0.98
CA ARG A 91 27.57 -4.87 -1.42
C ARG A 91 27.09 -6.26 -1.81
N GLN A 92 27.49 -6.72 -2.99
CA GLN A 92 27.24 -8.10 -3.46
C GLN A 92 28.23 -9.08 -2.81
N ALA A 93 27.90 -10.38 -2.84
CA ALA A 93 28.79 -11.45 -2.37
C ALA A 93 30.18 -11.44 -3.05
N ASN A 94 30.26 -11.03 -4.31
CA ASN A 94 31.52 -10.85 -5.05
C ASN A 94 32.33 -9.61 -4.61
N GLY A 95 31.89 -8.89 -3.58
CA GLY A 95 32.53 -7.69 -3.06
C GLY A 95 32.18 -6.39 -3.81
N LYS A 96 31.49 -6.45 -4.96
CA LYS A 96 31.15 -5.29 -5.79
C LYS A 96 29.98 -4.49 -5.22
N GLU A 97 30.08 -3.17 -5.25
CA GLU A 97 29.00 -2.29 -4.85
C GLU A 97 27.90 -2.21 -5.93
N SER A 98 26.64 -2.24 -5.51
CA SER A 98 25.47 -2.21 -6.40
C SER A 98 24.29 -1.44 -5.81
N TYR A 99 23.40 -1.01 -6.70
CA TYR A 99 22.10 -0.47 -6.32
C TYR A 99 21.17 -1.58 -5.83
N LEU A 100 20.10 -1.19 -5.14
CA LEU A 100 19.01 -2.11 -4.82
C LEU A 100 18.39 -2.62 -6.12
N ARG A 101 18.09 -3.92 -6.13
CA ARG A 101 17.28 -4.56 -7.16
C ARG A 101 15.88 -4.01 -7.12
N LEU A 102 15.17 -4.10 -8.25
CA LEU A 102 13.80 -3.64 -8.33
C LEU A 102 12.87 -4.40 -7.37
N THR A 103 13.09 -5.71 -7.22
CA THR A 103 12.39 -6.56 -6.24
C THR A 103 12.63 -6.12 -4.79
N GLU A 104 13.86 -5.74 -4.45
CA GLU A 104 14.20 -5.18 -3.12
C GLU A 104 13.49 -3.83 -2.89
N LEU A 105 13.36 -3.01 -3.94
CA LEU A 105 12.61 -1.75 -3.86
C LEU A 105 11.11 -1.94 -3.67
N GLU A 106 10.52 -2.94 -4.32
CA GLU A 106 9.11 -3.29 -4.15
C GLU A 106 8.84 -3.64 -2.68
N VAL A 107 9.63 -4.55 -2.12
CA VAL A 107 9.51 -4.97 -0.71
C VAL A 107 9.77 -3.79 0.23
N LEU A 108 10.76 -2.94 -0.04
CA LEU A 108 11.04 -1.74 0.74
C LEU A 108 9.86 -0.75 0.77
N PHE A 109 9.09 -0.65 -0.31
CA PHE A 109 7.88 0.19 -0.35
C PHE A 109 6.65 -0.51 0.26
N GLY A 110 6.77 -1.79 0.63
CA GLY A 110 5.69 -2.62 1.18
C GLY A 110 4.85 -3.32 0.12
N TYR A 111 5.34 -3.43 -1.12
CA TYR A 111 4.73 -4.26 -2.15
C TYR A 111 5.23 -5.71 -2.07
N SER A 112 4.48 -6.63 -2.68
CA SER A 112 4.96 -8.00 -2.89
C SER A 112 6.16 -8.03 -3.84
N ARG A 113 7.00 -9.06 -3.73
CA ARG A 113 8.07 -9.30 -4.69
C ARG A 113 7.46 -9.49 -6.09
N SER A 114 8.02 -8.81 -7.09
CA SER A 114 7.55 -8.79 -8.48
C SER A 114 6.17 -8.14 -8.69
N TRP A 115 5.74 -7.23 -7.80
CA TRP A 115 4.45 -6.53 -7.97
C TRP A 115 4.37 -5.72 -9.27
N THR A 116 5.48 -5.13 -9.71
CA THR A 116 5.54 -4.36 -10.97
C THR A 116 5.88 -5.22 -12.19
N ASP A 117 6.01 -6.53 -12.04
CA ASP A 117 6.35 -7.47 -13.12
C ASP A 117 5.09 -7.85 -13.92
N THR A 118 4.38 -6.83 -14.39
CA THR A 118 3.14 -6.98 -15.14
C THR A 118 3.24 -6.20 -16.45
N GLY A 119 3.08 -6.92 -17.56
CA GLY A 119 3.28 -6.37 -18.91
C GLY A 119 4.76 -6.20 -19.26
N ASP A 120 5.03 -5.90 -20.53
CA ASP A 120 6.39 -5.75 -21.06
C ASP A 120 6.97 -4.36 -20.72
N LEU A 121 6.94 -3.99 -19.43
CA LEU A 121 7.51 -2.75 -18.95
C LEU A 121 9.03 -2.85 -18.82
N SER A 122 9.73 -1.87 -19.39
CA SER A 122 11.18 -1.74 -19.19
C SER A 122 11.53 -1.54 -17.71
N LEU A 123 12.75 -1.92 -17.32
CA LEU A 123 13.25 -1.72 -15.94
C LEU A 123 13.17 -0.25 -15.50
N SER A 124 13.37 0.69 -16.43
CA SER A 124 13.24 2.13 -16.18
C SER A 124 11.79 2.54 -15.92
N ALA A 125 10.83 2.03 -16.70
CA ALA A 125 9.41 2.32 -16.48
C ALA A 125 8.94 1.80 -15.12
N ARG A 126 9.34 0.57 -14.76
CA ARG A 126 9.00 -0.02 -13.45
C ARG A 126 9.61 0.77 -12.29
N ARG A 127 10.87 1.20 -12.42
CA ARG A 127 11.53 2.12 -11.48
C ARG A 127 10.74 3.42 -11.31
N GLN A 128 10.30 4.02 -12.42
CA GLN A 128 9.53 5.27 -12.38
C GLN A 128 8.20 5.09 -11.64
N LEU A 129 7.54 3.95 -11.86
CA LEU A 129 6.29 3.59 -11.19
C LEU A 129 6.47 3.53 -9.67
N ILE A 130 7.46 2.80 -9.18
CA ILE A 130 7.75 2.71 -7.73
C ILE A 130 8.22 4.06 -7.16
N GLY A 131 9.07 4.80 -7.89
CA GLY A 131 9.56 6.10 -7.43
C GLY A 131 8.44 7.12 -7.19
N ARG A 132 7.34 7.02 -7.95
CA ARG A 132 6.15 7.87 -7.84
C ARG A 132 5.09 7.32 -6.87
N SER A 133 5.04 6.01 -6.65
CA SER A 133 4.00 5.38 -5.83
C SER A 133 4.10 5.75 -4.35
N PHE A 134 3.08 5.45 -3.53
CA PHE A 134 3.16 5.63 -2.07
C PHE A 134 3.89 4.46 -1.38
N CYS A 135 4.40 4.71 -0.18
CA CYS A 135 4.82 3.60 0.69
C CYS A 135 3.56 2.97 1.29
N VAL A 136 3.33 1.69 0.99
CA VAL A 136 2.16 0.93 1.44
C VAL A 136 1.95 1.00 2.95
N PRO A 137 2.95 0.80 3.84
CA PRO A 137 2.71 0.83 5.27
C PRO A 137 2.28 2.21 5.78
N VAL A 138 2.70 3.30 5.12
CA VAL A 138 2.24 4.65 5.46
C VAL A 138 0.75 4.77 5.17
N ILE A 139 0.31 4.39 3.97
CA ILE A 139 -1.11 4.46 3.59
C ILE A 139 -1.96 3.51 4.42
N ALA A 140 -1.45 2.30 4.70
CA ALA A 140 -2.13 1.34 5.57
C ALA A 140 -2.39 1.92 6.96
N SER A 141 -1.39 2.59 7.57
CA SER A 141 -1.56 3.24 8.89
C SER A 141 -2.60 4.36 8.88
N LEU A 142 -2.71 5.11 7.77
CA LEU A 142 -3.70 6.18 7.65
C LEU A 142 -5.11 5.60 7.48
N LEU A 143 -5.24 4.51 6.73
CA LEU A 143 -6.55 3.88 6.43
C LEU A 143 -7.01 2.88 7.50
N GLU A 144 -6.19 2.58 8.50
CA GLU A 144 -6.54 1.69 9.62
C GLU A 144 -7.79 2.17 10.36
N GLU A 145 -7.91 3.49 10.55
CA GLU A 145 -9.08 4.13 11.18
C GLU A 145 -10.37 3.82 10.44
N LEU A 146 -10.33 3.83 9.10
CA LEU A 146 -11.50 3.50 8.29
C LEU A 146 -11.88 2.02 8.45
N GLN A 147 -10.91 1.12 8.58
CA GLN A 147 -11.23 -0.29 8.80
C GLN A 147 -12.01 -0.51 10.09
N ILE A 148 -11.63 0.20 11.16
CA ILE A 148 -12.33 0.15 12.45
C ILE A 148 -13.76 0.66 12.29
N LEU A 149 -13.95 1.82 11.65
CA LEU A 149 -15.27 2.39 11.38
C LEU A 149 -16.14 1.46 10.54
N TYR A 150 -15.64 0.96 9.42
CA TYR A 150 -16.40 0.06 8.54
C TYR A 150 -16.78 -1.25 9.23
N LYS A 151 -15.88 -1.82 10.05
CA LYS A 151 -16.21 -3.00 10.86
C LYS A 151 -17.34 -2.66 11.83
N TYR A 152 -17.21 -1.57 12.59
CA TYR A 152 -18.22 -1.14 13.55
C TYR A 152 -19.61 -0.95 12.90
N TYR A 153 -19.71 -0.23 11.79
CA TYR A 153 -20.98 -0.04 11.09
C TYR A 153 -21.53 -1.33 10.48
N ARG A 154 -20.68 -2.25 10.03
CA ARG A 154 -21.09 -3.58 9.55
C ARG A 154 -21.69 -4.44 10.68
N TRP A 155 -21.17 -4.33 11.90
CA TRP A 155 -21.70 -5.04 13.07
C TRP A 155 -23.06 -4.49 13.53
N GLN A 156 -23.31 -3.19 13.33
CA GLN A 156 -24.58 -2.56 13.70
C GLN A 156 -25.74 -2.92 12.77
N CYS A 157 -25.49 -3.23 11.49
CA CYS A 157 -26.51 -3.72 10.57
C CYS A 157 -26.89 -5.18 10.90
N PRO A 158 -28.14 -5.47 11.34
CA PRO A 158 -28.56 -6.83 11.68
C PRO A 158 -28.54 -7.78 10.48
N SER A 159 -28.74 -7.25 9.26
CA SER A 159 -28.79 -8.00 8.00
C SER A 159 -27.43 -8.47 7.47
N SER A 160 -26.31 -8.00 8.02
CA SER A 160 -24.95 -8.40 7.60
C SER A 160 -24.20 -9.25 8.61
N ARG A 161 -24.85 -9.65 9.71
CA ARG A 161 -24.26 -10.56 10.69
C ARG A 161 -24.03 -11.93 10.04
N PRO A 162 -22.87 -12.57 10.25
CA PRO A 162 -22.71 -13.96 9.87
C PRO A 162 -23.78 -14.75 10.62
N VAL A 163 -24.70 -15.38 9.87
CA VAL A 163 -25.66 -16.32 10.45
C VAL A 163 -24.81 -17.43 11.08
N PRO A 164 -24.93 -17.72 12.39
CA PRO A 164 -24.26 -18.87 12.97
C PRO A 164 -24.70 -20.08 12.14
N LYS A 165 -23.74 -20.80 11.55
CA LYS A 165 -24.03 -22.08 10.89
C LYS A 165 -24.76 -22.91 11.94
N ALA A 166 -26.01 -23.27 11.66
CA ALA A 166 -26.84 -24.03 12.59
C ALA A 166 -26.01 -25.22 13.09
N ALA A 167 -25.82 -25.30 14.40
CA ALA A 167 -25.21 -26.46 15.01
C ALA A 167 -26.11 -27.65 14.66
N THR A 168 -25.71 -28.44 13.67
CA THR A 168 -26.32 -29.74 13.43
C THR A 168 -26.09 -30.53 14.72
N SER A 169 -27.16 -30.75 15.47
CA SER A 169 -27.23 -31.69 16.58
C SER A 169 -26.76 -33.05 16.08
N ARG A 170 -25.46 -33.35 16.20
CA ARG A 170 -24.97 -34.72 16.10
C ARG A 170 -25.26 -35.39 17.44
N GLN A 171 -26.25 -36.29 17.41
CA GLN A 171 -26.42 -37.29 18.44
C GLN A 171 -25.08 -38.02 18.66
N LEU A 172 -24.81 -38.29 19.93
CA LEU A 172 -23.63 -39.00 20.44
C LEU A 172 -23.44 -40.33 19.70
N GLY A 173 -22.26 -40.51 19.11
CA GLY A 173 -21.84 -41.78 18.52
C GLY A 173 -20.57 -41.69 17.69
N ALA A 174 -19.45 -42.05 18.33
CA ALA A 174 -18.27 -42.65 17.73
C ALA A 174 -17.17 -41.77 17.05
N VAL A 175 -15.96 -42.02 17.56
CA VAL A 175 -14.59 -41.83 17.02
C VAL A 175 -14.07 -40.39 16.88
N VAL A 176 -13.03 -40.15 17.67
CA VAL A 176 -12.11 -39.00 17.61
C VAL A 176 -11.29 -39.11 16.33
N GLU A 177 -11.48 -38.16 15.41
CA GLU A 177 -10.43 -37.76 14.46
C GLU A 177 -9.99 -36.34 14.81
N VAL A 178 -8.69 -36.19 15.04
CA VAL A 178 -8.02 -34.91 15.29
C VAL A 178 -7.85 -34.20 13.94
N GLU A 179 -8.76 -33.27 13.62
CA GLU A 179 -8.56 -32.35 12.49
C GLU A 179 -7.48 -31.32 12.87
N LYS A 180 -6.34 -31.40 12.18
CA LYS A 180 -5.30 -30.37 12.19
C LYS A 180 -5.86 -29.08 11.59
N GLU A 181 -5.80 -27.99 12.35
CA GLU A 181 -6.00 -26.64 11.82
C GLU A 181 -5.00 -26.39 10.68
N THR A 182 -5.48 -26.51 9.45
CA THR A 182 -4.77 -26.09 8.25
C THR A 182 -5.35 -24.74 7.85
N GLY A 183 -4.51 -23.70 7.96
CA GLY A 183 -4.89 -22.33 7.67
C GLY A 183 -5.50 -22.17 6.28
N ASP A 184 -6.54 -21.35 6.20
CA ASP A 184 -7.25 -20.99 4.97
C ASP A 184 -6.28 -20.53 3.86
N PRO A 185 -6.14 -21.27 2.74
CA PRO A 185 -5.38 -20.83 1.57
C PRO A 185 -6.23 -19.95 0.62
N ALA A 186 -7.41 -19.50 1.05
CA ALA A 186 -8.44 -18.92 0.18
C ALA A 186 -8.18 -17.47 -0.29
N TRP A 187 -7.06 -16.85 0.09
CA TRP A 187 -6.73 -15.49 -0.36
C TRP A 187 -5.93 -15.43 -1.66
N ASN A 188 -5.32 -16.54 -2.11
CA ASN A 188 -4.42 -16.53 -3.28
C ASN A 188 -5.02 -17.04 -4.60
N GLY A 189 -6.28 -17.49 -4.64
CA GLY A 189 -6.84 -18.20 -5.79
C GLY A 189 -7.82 -17.44 -6.72
N ARG A 190 -8.15 -16.17 -6.43
CA ARG A 190 -9.24 -15.47 -7.16
C ARG A 190 -8.79 -14.71 -8.41
N TRP A 191 -7.49 -14.46 -8.58
CA TRP A 191 -6.95 -13.70 -9.73
C TRP A 191 -6.66 -14.53 -10.98
N GLN A 192 -6.58 -15.87 -10.88
CA GLN A 192 -6.22 -16.71 -12.04
C GLN A 192 -7.41 -17.20 -12.87
N ARG A 193 -8.67 -17.03 -12.42
CA ARG A 193 -9.86 -17.53 -13.15
C ARG A 193 -10.54 -16.54 -14.10
N GLN A 194 -10.00 -15.33 -14.28
CA GLN A 194 -10.53 -14.36 -15.25
C GLN A 194 -9.79 -14.34 -16.61
N ARG A 195 -8.71 -15.10 -16.79
CA ARG A 195 -7.92 -15.08 -18.04
C ARG A 195 -8.43 -16.02 -19.16
N HIS A 196 -9.44 -16.86 -18.92
CA HIS A 196 -9.92 -17.82 -19.94
C HIS A 196 -11.32 -17.56 -20.52
N ARG A 197 -11.94 -16.38 -20.30
CA ARG A 197 -13.27 -16.06 -20.86
C ARG A 197 -13.43 -14.65 -21.46
N ARG A 198 -12.37 -14.11 -22.08
CA ARG A 198 -12.49 -12.92 -22.96
C ARG A 198 -11.64 -13.07 -24.22
N GLY A 199 -11.82 -14.17 -24.91
CA GLY A 199 -11.66 -14.22 -26.36
C GLY A 199 -13.06 -14.49 -26.94
N GLN A 200 -13.44 -13.74 -27.97
CA GLN A 200 -14.74 -13.75 -28.66
C GLN A 200 -15.84 -12.86 -28.06
N ARG A 201 -15.95 -11.63 -28.59
CA ARG A 201 -17.07 -11.26 -29.47
C ARG A 201 -16.82 -9.88 -30.09
N SER A 202 -16.82 -9.88 -31.41
CA SER A 202 -16.82 -8.75 -32.34
C SER A 202 -18.18 -8.05 -32.40
N ASN A 203 -18.11 -6.78 -32.81
CA ASN A 203 -19.10 -5.97 -33.55
C ASN A 203 -20.58 -6.06 -33.15
N GLU A 204 -21.12 -4.96 -32.63
CA GLU A 204 -22.36 -4.36 -33.15
C GLU A 204 -22.57 -2.93 -32.63
N SER A 205 -23.25 -2.15 -33.47
CA SER A 205 -23.22 -0.70 -33.55
C SER A 205 -24.33 -0.01 -32.75
N ALA A 206 -24.03 1.25 -32.39
CA ALA A 206 -24.92 2.41 -32.19
C ALA A 206 -26.42 2.21 -31.89
N HIS A 207 -26.89 2.74 -30.75
CA HIS A 207 -28.07 3.63 -30.72
C HIS A 207 -28.13 4.49 -29.45
N THR A 208 -28.82 5.60 -29.61
CA THR A 208 -28.73 6.88 -28.89
C THR A 208 -29.56 7.00 -27.61
N SER A 209 -29.21 8.02 -26.82
CA SER A 209 -30.08 8.88 -26.00
C SER A 209 -30.57 8.39 -24.62
N ARG A 210 -30.14 9.07 -23.55
CA ARG A 210 -30.89 10.15 -22.84
C ARG A 210 -30.24 10.45 -21.49
N LEU A 211 -29.74 11.68 -21.34
CA LEU A 211 -29.37 12.27 -20.06
C LEU A 211 -30.59 12.31 -19.14
N ARG A 212 -30.57 11.55 -18.05
CA ARG A 212 -31.38 11.84 -16.86
C ARG A 212 -30.45 12.19 -15.70
N ARG A 213 -30.39 13.48 -15.39
CA ARG A 213 -29.85 13.98 -14.11
C ARG A 213 -30.73 13.41 -12.99
N MET A 214 -30.10 12.72 -12.03
CA MET A 214 -30.71 12.35 -10.76
C MET A 214 -30.07 13.14 -9.62
N PRO A 215 -30.81 13.44 -8.55
CA PRO A 215 -30.52 14.54 -7.64
C PRO A 215 -29.37 14.25 -6.69
N ARG A 216 -28.63 15.30 -6.33
CA ARG A 216 -27.56 15.28 -5.33
C ARG A 216 -28.16 14.90 -3.96
N ARG A 217 -27.80 13.72 -3.47
CA ARG A 217 -27.89 13.41 -2.03
C ARG A 217 -26.66 13.97 -1.34
N THR A 218 -26.88 14.86 -0.38
CA THR A 218 -25.90 15.34 0.59
C THR A 218 -25.45 14.17 1.46
N GLY A 219 -24.34 13.53 1.07
CA GLY A 219 -23.59 12.58 1.88
C GLY A 219 -22.23 13.19 2.19
N VAL A 220 -21.76 13.03 3.41
CA VAL A 220 -20.45 13.50 3.87
C VAL A 220 -19.38 12.86 2.99
N GLU A 221 -18.85 13.61 2.03
CA GLU A 221 -17.79 13.12 1.14
C GLU A 221 -16.49 13.08 1.95
N ASN A 222 -16.10 11.88 2.40
CA ASN A 222 -14.75 11.61 2.88
C ASN A 222 -13.79 11.70 1.68
N LEU A 223 -13.40 12.92 1.34
CA LEU A 223 -12.46 13.21 0.28
C LEU A 223 -11.03 13.01 0.81
N LEU A 224 -10.50 11.82 0.58
CA LEU A 224 -9.07 11.55 0.72
C LEU A 224 -8.35 12.05 -0.52
N TYR A 225 -7.51 13.07 -0.36
CA TYR A 225 -6.63 13.54 -1.41
C TYR A 225 -5.21 13.01 -1.16
N LEU A 226 -4.79 12.07 -2.00
CA LEU A 226 -3.43 11.53 -2.03
C LEU A 226 -2.65 12.25 -3.14
N CYS A 227 -1.76 13.18 -2.78
CA CYS A 227 -0.83 13.85 -3.70
C CYS A 227 0.55 13.19 -3.71
#